data_AF-A0A2H1W4D0-F1
#
_entry.id   AF-A0A2H1W4D0-F1
#
_cell.length_a   1.000
_cell.length_b   1.000
_cell.length_c   1.000
_cell.angle_alpha   90.00
_cell.angle_beta   90.00
_cell.angle_gamma   90.00
#
_symmetry.space_group_name_H-M   'P 1'
#
loop_
_entity.id
_entity.type
_entity.pdbx_description
1 polymer ?
#
loop_
_entity_poly.entity_id
_entity_poly.type
_entity_poly.pdbx_seq_one_letter_code
_entity_poly.pdbx_strand_id
1 'polypeptide(L)'
;MEFMVDNTTLGFLVSEAEGNLALFMYQPQARESYGGQRLIRKSDYHLGQQVNAMFRINARPDANSSHRRHVTMFTTLDGGVGYVLPITEKMYRRLLMLQNVMNNYCCHVAGLNPRAYRTYKSSRRSVGGGPARGMLDGDLVAQYSTMPNAEKLDIAKKIGTKVEEIMSDLYEIDRLTAHF
;
A
#
# COMPACT_ATOMS: atom_id res chain seq x y z
N MET A 1 11.14 12.37 1.55
CA MET A 1 10.07 12.34 2.57
C MET A 1 8.95 13.23 2.09
N GLU A 2 7.70 12.79 2.23
CA GLU A 2 6.51 13.54 1.84
C GLU A 2 5.36 13.19 2.79
N PHE A 3 4.29 13.99 2.79
CA PHE A 3 3.11 13.69 3.58
C PHE A 3 2.22 12.64 2.90
N MET A 4 1.48 11.88 3.71
CA MET A 4 0.35 11.08 3.27
C MET A 4 -0.91 11.69 3.89
N VAL A 5 -1.81 12.20 3.06
CA VAL A 5 -2.99 12.94 3.51
C VAL A 5 -4.24 12.12 3.21
N ASP A 6 -4.97 11.78 4.26
CA ASP A 6 -6.23 11.08 4.18
C ASP A 6 -7.28 11.75 5.07
N ASN A 7 -8.05 12.65 4.48
CA ASN A 7 -9.04 13.49 5.13
C ASN A 7 -8.45 14.29 6.31
N THR A 8 -8.79 13.93 7.55
CA THR A 8 -8.27 14.54 8.79
C THR A 8 -6.98 13.89 9.28
N THR A 9 -6.54 12.82 8.62
CA THR A 9 -5.38 12.02 9.02
C THR A 9 -4.16 12.46 8.23
N LEU A 10 -3.05 12.64 8.95
CA LEU A 10 -1.75 12.97 8.38
C LEU A 10 -0.72 11.91 8.77
N GLY A 11 -0.05 11.37 7.77
CA GLY A 11 1.12 10.51 7.93
C GLY A 11 2.35 11.12 7.27
N PHE A 12 3.51 10.64 7.67
CA PHE A 12 4.81 11.00 7.13
C PHE A 12 5.36 9.80 6.36
N LEU A 13 5.38 9.88 5.04
CA LEU A 13 5.95 8.84 4.18
C LEU A 13 7.45 9.13 3.98
N VAL A 14 8.27 8.17 4.37
CA VAL A 14 9.73 8.26 4.33
C VAL A 14 10.27 7.17 3.41
N SER A 15 11.15 7.55 2.49
CA SER A 15 11.99 6.61 1.74
C SER A 15 13.36 6.46 2.39
N GLU A 16 13.92 5.26 2.31
CA GLU A 16 15.23 4.92 2.87
C GLU A 16 16.21 4.50 1.77
N ALA A 17 17.51 4.52 2.08
CA ALA A 17 18.57 4.13 1.15
C ALA A 17 18.52 2.64 0.79
N GLU A 18 18.00 1.79 1.68
CA GLU A 18 17.78 0.37 1.42
C GLU A 18 16.56 0.08 0.51
N GLY A 19 15.92 1.12 -0.04
CA GLY A 19 14.76 0.96 -0.93
C GLY A 19 13.47 0.59 -0.18
N ASN A 20 13.38 0.94 1.12
CA ASN A 20 12.15 0.82 1.88
C ASN A 20 11.34 2.12 1.85
N LEU A 21 10.04 1.95 2.04
CA LEU A 21 9.10 2.98 2.43
C LEU A 21 8.62 2.70 3.86
N ALA A 22 8.51 3.74 4.66
CA ALA A 22 7.95 3.68 6.00
C ALA A 22 6.98 4.84 6.21
N LEU A 23 5.81 4.53 6.79
CA LEU A 23 4.83 5.51 7.19
C LEU A 23 4.89 5.72 8.69
N PHE A 24 5.13 6.96 9.09
CA PHE A 24 5.09 7.39 10.47
C PHE A 24 3.84 8.22 10.75
N MET A 25 3.29 8.12 11.95
CA MET A 25 2.18 8.95 12.41
C MET A 25 2.47 9.55 13.78
N TYR A 26 1.96 10.76 13.99
CA TYR A 26 1.97 11.43 15.29
C TYR A 26 0.70 11.06 16.06
N GLN A 27 0.84 10.28 17.13
CA GLN A 27 -0.29 9.89 17.99
C GLN A 27 0.12 10.03 19.47
N PRO A 28 0.00 11.21 20.08
CA PRO A 28 0.49 11.47 21.44
C PRO A 28 -0.24 10.66 22.52
N GLN A 29 -1.46 10.21 22.21
CA GLN A 29 -2.26 9.36 23.11
C GLN A 29 -1.78 7.91 23.16
N ALA A 30 -1.00 7.46 22.17
CA ALA A 30 -0.51 6.09 22.13
C ALA A 30 0.69 5.94 23.08
N ARG A 31 0.67 4.91 23.94
CA ARG A 31 1.74 4.66 24.94
C ARG A 31 3.13 4.57 24.31
N GLU A 32 3.23 3.96 23.13
CA GLU A 32 4.46 3.79 22.36
C GLU A 32 5.05 5.12 21.81
N SER A 33 4.28 6.21 21.82
CA SER A 33 4.75 7.54 21.40
C SER A 33 5.52 8.29 22.49
N TYR A 34 5.55 7.79 23.73
CA TYR A 34 6.13 8.50 24.89
C TYR A 34 5.57 9.92 25.05
N GLY A 35 4.24 10.05 25.04
CA GLY A 35 3.57 11.35 25.14
C GLY A 35 3.75 12.24 23.90
N GLY A 36 3.95 11.63 22.73
CA GLY A 36 4.15 12.34 21.46
C GLY A 36 5.60 12.69 21.13
N GLN A 37 6.58 12.36 21.98
CA GLN A 37 8.00 12.60 21.67
C GLN A 37 8.54 11.69 20.58
N ARG A 38 7.88 10.55 20.32
CA ARG A 38 8.26 9.57 19.32
C ARG A 38 7.16 9.37 18.29
N LEU A 39 7.52 9.49 17.01
CA LEU A 39 6.65 9.09 15.91
C LEU A 39 6.53 7.56 15.85
N ILE A 40 5.34 7.10 15.51
CA ILE A 40 5.01 5.67 15.46
C ILE A 40 5.06 5.22 14.01
N ARG A 41 5.89 4.21 13.73
CA ARG A 41 5.89 3.54 12.43
C ARG A 41 4.63 2.68 12.32
N LYS A 42 3.67 3.13 11.51
CA LYS A 42 2.38 2.45 11.30
C LYS A 42 2.43 1.46 10.15
N SER A 43 3.21 1.76 9.13
CA SER A 43 3.40 0.83 8.03
C SER A 43 4.82 0.83 7.49
N ASP A 44 5.19 -0.29 6.89
CA ASP A 44 6.44 -0.45 6.14
C ASP A 44 6.23 -1.29 4.89
N TYR A 45 7.09 -1.04 3.89
CA TYR A 45 7.05 -1.71 2.59
C TYR A 45 8.43 -1.66 1.94
N HIS A 46 8.93 -2.80 1.46
CA HIS A 46 10.13 -2.82 0.65
C HIS A 46 9.78 -2.64 -0.83
N LEU A 47 10.12 -1.46 -1.36
CA LEU A 47 9.93 -1.14 -2.78
C LEU A 47 10.97 -1.87 -3.64
N GLY A 48 12.19 -2.02 -3.12
CA GLY A 48 13.33 -2.61 -3.83
C GLY A 48 14.08 -1.64 -4.73
N GLN A 49 13.64 -0.38 -4.78
CA GLN A 49 14.26 0.70 -5.53
C GLN A 49 14.40 1.93 -4.62
N GLN A 50 15.44 2.73 -4.86
CA GLN A 50 15.62 3.98 -4.15
C GLN A 50 14.72 5.06 -4.74
N VAL A 51 13.95 5.73 -3.89
CA VAL A 51 13.10 6.85 -4.29
C VAL A 51 13.91 8.14 -4.30
N ASN A 52 13.90 8.83 -5.45
CA ASN A 52 14.62 10.09 -5.68
C ASN A 52 13.78 11.30 -5.27
N ALA A 53 12.53 11.36 -5.74
CA ALA A 53 11.62 12.47 -5.45
C ALA A 53 10.22 11.96 -5.14
N MET A 54 9.49 12.73 -4.32
CA MET A 54 8.09 12.50 -4.00
C MET A 54 7.33 13.81 -4.20
N PHE A 55 6.07 13.72 -4.61
CA PHE A 55 5.16 14.86 -4.69
C PHE A 55 3.72 14.39 -4.52
N ARG A 56 2.81 15.29 -4.17
CA ARG A 56 1.40 14.96 -3.94
C ARG A 56 0.50 15.55 -5.01
N ILE A 57 -0.51 14.78 -5.39
CA ILE A 57 -1.62 15.21 -6.23
C ILE A 57 -2.92 14.95 -5.47
N ASN A 58 -3.89 15.85 -5.54
CA ASN A 58 -5.24 15.55 -5.03
C ASN A 58 -5.81 14.37 -5.82
N ALA A 59 -6.24 13.31 -5.14
CA ALA A 59 -6.90 12.20 -5.83
C ALA A 59 -8.12 12.72 -6.59
N ARG A 60 -8.45 12.10 -7.73
CA ARG A 60 -9.60 12.55 -8.52
C ARG A 60 -10.87 12.58 -7.66
N PRO A 61 -11.62 13.69 -7.66
CA PRO A 61 -12.78 13.82 -6.81
C PRO A 61 -13.86 12.81 -7.24
N ASP A 62 -14.41 12.10 -6.27
CA ASP A 62 -15.65 11.35 -6.48
C ASP A 62 -16.81 12.33 -6.34
N ALA A 63 -17.66 12.44 -7.37
CA ALA A 63 -18.80 13.36 -7.39
C ALA A 63 -19.73 13.17 -6.18
N ASN A 64 -19.75 11.96 -5.60
CA ASN A 64 -20.61 11.59 -4.48
C ASN A 64 -19.91 11.61 -3.11
N SER A 65 -18.61 11.92 -3.03
CA SER A 65 -17.85 11.86 -1.78
C SER A 65 -17.10 13.16 -1.51
N SER A 66 -17.31 13.75 -0.33
CA SER A 66 -16.50 14.86 0.17
C SER A 66 -15.12 14.43 0.69
N HIS A 67 -14.75 13.17 0.46
CA HIS A 67 -13.57 12.57 1.04
C HIS A 67 -12.30 13.07 0.35
N ARG A 68 -11.53 13.90 1.06
CA ARG A 68 -10.33 14.54 0.53
C ARG A 68 -9.10 13.68 0.84
N ARG A 69 -8.57 13.00 -0.16
CA ARG A 69 -7.31 12.26 -0.05
C ARG A 69 -6.34 12.66 -1.15
N HIS A 70 -5.04 12.55 -0.86
CA HIS A 70 -3.99 12.85 -1.82
C HIS A 70 -3.28 11.56 -2.22
N VAL A 71 -2.93 11.46 -3.50
CA VAL A 71 -2.03 10.44 -4.02
C VAL A 71 -0.60 10.94 -3.85
N THR A 72 0.24 10.17 -3.16
CA THR A 72 1.66 10.49 -3.03
C THR A 72 2.41 9.78 -4.15
N MET A 73 2.76 10.53 -5.19
CA MET A 73 3.56 10.05 -6.32
C MET A 73 5.04 10.03 -5.93
N PHE A 74 5.80 9.12 -6.51
CA PHE A 74 7.24 9.06 -6.35
C PHE A 74 7.95 8.64 -7.63
N THR A 75 9.20 9.07 -7.77
CA THR A 75 10.10 8.64 -8.84
C THR A 75 11.28 7.88 -8.25
N THR A 76 11.72 6.82 -8.92
CA THR A 76 12.86 6.01 -8.49
C THR A 76 14.13 6.39 -9.24
N LEU A 77 15.30 6.09 -8.68
CA LEU A 77 16.59 6.32 -9.33
C LEU A 77 16.78 5.46 -10.59
N ASP A 78 16.04 4.36 -10.71
CA ASP A 78 16.06 3.48 -11.89
C ASP A 78 15.13 3.99 -13.01
N GLY A 79 14.57 5.20 -12.88
CA GLY A 79 13.68 5.81 -13.88
C GLY A 79 12.22 5.38 -13.80
N GLY A 80 11.83 4.65 -12.76
CA GLY A 80 10.44 4.27 -12.51
C GLY A 80 9.61 5.39 -11.89
N VAL A 81 8.29 5.32 -12.08
CA VAL A 81 7.31 6.17 -11.40
C VAL A 81 6.30 5.26 -10.70
N GLY A 82 5.98 5.57 -9.46
CA GLY A 82 4.97 4.84 -8.69
C GLY A 82 4.18 5.77 -7.79
N TYR A 83 3.24 5.21 -7.04
CA TYR A 83 2.41 5.97 -6.12
C TYR A 83 2.06 5.19 -4.86
N VAL A 84 1.72 5.94 -3.81
CA VAL A 84 1.11 5.44 -2.58
C VAL A 84 -0.25 6.11 -2.42
N LEU A 85 -1.29 5.29 -2.34
CA LEU A 85 -2.68 5.73 -2.18
C LEU A 85 -3.19 5.30 -0.78
N PRO A 86 -3.60 6.24 0.08
CA PRO A 86 -4.35 5.87 1.28
C PRO A 86 -5.74 5.34 0.89
N ILE A 87 -6.10 4.19 1.47
CA ILE A 87 -7.38 3.51 1.22
C ILE A 87 -8.13 3.27 2.53
N THR A 88 -9.44 3.08 2.43
CA THR A 88 -10.27 2.79 3.61
C THR A 88 -9.90 1.44 4.23
N GLU A 89 -10.08 1.29 5.54
CA GLU A 89 -9.78 0.03 6.24
C GLU A 89 -10.60 -1.15 5.68
N LYS A 90 -11.86 -0.90 5.29
CA LYS A 90 -12.73 -1.91 4.67
C LYS A 90 -12.13 -2.44 3.35
N MET A 91 -11.65 -1.54 2.49
CA MET A 91 -10.98 -1.89 1.24
C MET A 91 -9.66 -2.60 1.51
N TYR A 92 -8.84 -2.07 2.43
CA TYR A 92 -7.55 -2.66 2.82
C TYR A 92 -7.70 -4.12 3.26
N ARG A 93 -8.62 -4.42 4.18
CA ARG A 93 -8.82 -5.79 4.67
C ARG A 93 -9.24 -6.76 3.56
N ARG A 94 -10.11 -6.32 2.64
CA ARG A 94 -10.56 -7.13 1.51
C ARG A 94 -9.40 -7.44 0.55
N LEU A 95 -8.67 -6.41 0.14
CA LEU A 95 -7.53 -6.55 -0.76
C LEU A 95 -6.34 -7.27 -0.11
N LEU A 96 -6.18 -7.17 1.21
CA LEU A 96 -5.19 -7.96 1.95
C LEU A 96 -5.50 -9.46 1.89
N MET A 97 -6.77 -9.84 2.05
CA MET A 97 -7.18 -11.24 1.89
C MET A 97 -6.95 -11.71 0.45
N LEU A 98 -7.28 -10.87 -0.54
CA LEU A 98 -6.97 -11.15 -1.94
C LEU A 98 -5.49 -11.38 -2.18
N GLN A 99 -4.64 -10.47 -1.70
CA GLN A 99 -3.19 -10.58 -1.81
C GLN A 99 -2.66 -11.88 -1.19
N ASN A 100 -3.21 -12.31 -0.05
CA ASN A 100 -2.79 -13.57 0.60
C ASN A 100 -3.15 -14.81 -0.21
N VAL A 101 -4.33 -14.83 -0.87
CA VAL A 101 -4.71 -15.93 -1.76
C VAL A 101 -3.87 -15.90 -3.03
N MET A 102 -3.71 -14.73 -3.66
CA MET A 102 -2.91 -14.51 -4.87
C MET A 102 -1.45 -14.93 -4.70
N ASN A 103 -0.84 -14.65 -3.53
CA ASN A 103 0.53 -15.07 -3.23
C ASN A 103 0.73 -16.60 -3.34
N ASN A 104 -0.29 -17.41 -3.09
CA ASN A 104 -0.20 -18.86 -3.17
C ASN A 104 -0.82 -19.43 -4.45
N TYR A 105 -1.70 -18.67 -5.10
CA TYR A 105 -2.41 -19.10 -6.29
C TYR A 105 -1.59 -18.91 -7.57
N CYS A 106 -0.85 -17.80 -7.66
CA CYS A 106 -0.05 -17.49 -8.85
C CYS A 106 1.33 -18.15 -8.81
N CYS A 107 1.76 -18.66 -9.96
CA CYS A 107 3.15 -19.04 -10.18
C CYS A 107 3.99 -17.78 -10.38
N HIS A 108 4.78 -17.41 -9.37
CA HIS A 108 5.64 -16.22 -9.45
C HIS A 108 6.85 -16.45 -10.34
N VAL A 109 7.25 -15.40 -11.06
CA VAL A 109 8.44 -15.43 -11.91
C VAL A 109 9.66 -15.87 -11.10
N ALA A 110 10.42 -16.82 -11.64
CA ALA A 110 11.58 -17.43 -11.00
C ALA A 110 11.32 -18.06 -9.61
N GLY A 111 10.06 -18.37 -9.25
CA GLY A 111 9.71 -18.95 -7.95
C GLY A 111 9.92 -18.02 -6.76
N LEU A 112 10.01 -16.71 -7.00
CA LEU A 112 10.20 -15.71 -5.96
C LEU A 112 8.95 -15.58 -5.07
N ASN A 113 9.14 -15.22 -3.80
CA ASN A 113 8.05 -14.98 -2.87
C ASN A 113 7.79 -13.47 -2.74
N PRO A 114 6.67 -12.94 -3.29
CA PRO A 114 6.41 -11.49 -3.26
C PRO A 114 6.27 -10.97 -1.84
N ARG A 115 5.61 -11.71 -0.95
CA ARG A 115 5.46 -11.32 0.47
C ARG A 115 6.80 -11.17 1.17
N ALA A 116 7.73 -12.10 0.93
CA ALA A 116 9.07 -12.03 1.52
C ALA A 116 9.89 -10.88 0.91
N TYR A 117 9.70 -10.60 -0.38
CA TYR A 117 10.33 -9.47 -1.07
C TYR A 117 9.86 -8.14 -0.48
N ARG A 118 8.55 -7.92 -0.33
CA ARG A 118 7.97 -6.67 0.21
C ARG A 118 8.17 -6.44 1.71
N THR A 119 8.74 -7.41 2.44
CA THR A 119 9.04 -7.26 3.87
C THR A 119 10.23 -6.32 4.06
N TYR A 120 10.08 -5.34 4.97
CA TYR A 120 11.10 -4.34 5.32
C TYR A 120 12.52 -4.93 5.47
N LYS A 121 13.50 -4.33 4.80
CA LYS A 121 14.91 -4.78 4.78
C LYS A 121 15.76 -3.81 5.57
N SER A 122 16.46 -4.28 6.59
CA SER A 122 17.44 -3.44 7.29
C SER A 122 18.69 -4.23 7.61
N SER A 123 19.85 -3.64 7.32
CA SER A 123 21.16 -4.20 7.68
C SER A 123 21.39 -4.17 9.20
N ARG A 124 20.77 -3.21 9.90
CA ARG A 124 20.84 -3.08 11.35
C ARG A 124 19.61 -3.70 12.00
N ARG A 125 19.78 -4.31 13.17
CA ARG A 125 18.61 -4.72 13.97
C ARG A 125 17.83 -3.46 14.34
N SER A 126 16.60 -3.35 13.86
CA SER A 126 15.71 -2.25 14.25
C SER A 126 15.57 -2.23 15.77
N VAL A 127 15.91 -1.09 16.37
CA VAL A 127 15.75 -0.84 17.82
C VAL A 127 14.26 -0.71 18.20
N GLY A 128 13.35 -0.75 17.22
CA GLY A 128 11.91 -0.70 17.45
C GLY A 128 11.15 -1.69 16.56
N GLY A 129 10.62 -2.74 17.18
CA GLY A 129 9.55 -3.59 16.66
C GLY A 129 9.88 -4.41 15.40
N GLY A 130 9.12 -5.50 15.21
CA GLY A 130 9.09 -6.25 13.96
C GLY A 130 8.51 -5.43 12.78
N PRO A 131 8.32 -6.06 11.62
CA PRO A 131 7.71 -5.40 10.46
C PRO A 131 6.29 -4.92 10.80
N ALA A 132 6.03 -3.63 10.56
CA ALA A 132 4.74 -2.99 10.78
C ALA A 132 3.69 -3.44 9.74
N ARG A 133 4.13 -3.82 8.53
CA ARG A 133 3.24 -4.17 7.40
C ARG A 133 2.28 -3.03 7.11
N GLY A 134 1.03 -3.26 6.71
CA GLY A 134 0.06 -2.17 6.51
C GLY A 134 0.07 -1.51 5.13
N MET A 135 0.91 -1.97 4.20
CA MET A 135 0.86 -1.58 2.79
C MET A 135 0.57 -2.81 1.92
N LEU A 136 -0.24 -2.62 0.87
CA LEU A 136 -0.58 -3.65 -0.10
C LEU A 136 0.37 -3.60 -1.30
N ASP A 137 0.58 -4.74 -1.92
CA ASP A 137 1.28 -4.86 -3.19
C ASP A 137 0.30 -4.62 -4.34
N GLY A 138 0.29 -3.39 -4.85
CA GLY A 138 -0.62 -2.96 -5.91
C GLY A 138 -0.46 -3.78 -7.19
N ASP A 139 0.77 -4.12 -7.57
CA ASP A 139 1.06 -4.89 -8.78
C ASP A 139 0.44 -6.30 -8.70
N LEU A 140 0.61 -6.96 -7.56
CA LEU A 140 0.06 -8.31 -7.33
C LEU A 140 -1.47 -8.31 -7.28
N VAL A 141 -2.05 -7.28 -6.66
CA VAL A 141 -3.51 -7.15 -6.52
C VAL A 141 -4.16 -6.77 -7.87
N ALA A 142 -3.50 -5.93 -8.68
CA ALA A 142 -3.98 -5.54 -10.00
C ALA A 142 -4.02 -6.70 -11.01
N GLN A 143 -3.15 -7.71 -10.85
CA GLN A 143 -3.18 -8.93 -11.67
C GLN A 143 -4.53 -9.65 -11.61
N TYR A 144 -5.27 -9.53 -10.51
CA TYR A 144 -6.60 -10.11 -10.39
C TYR A 144 -7.54 -9.65 -11.50
N SER A 145 -7.46 -8.37 -11.92
CA SER A 145 -8.29 -7.81 -12.99
C SER A 145 -8.09 -8.51 -14.34
N THR A 146 -6.90 -9.03 -14.61
CA THR A 146 -6.56 -9.70 -15.87
C THR A 146 -6.81 -11.21 -15.89
N MET A 147 -7.15 -11.81 -14.74
CA MET A 147 -7.35 -13.27 -14.65
C MET A 147 -8.65 -13.74 -15.34
N PRO A 148 -8.72 -15.02 -15.77
CA PRO A 148 -9.94 -15.62 -16.28
C PRO A 148 -11.09 -15.60 -15.25
N ASN A 149 -12.33 -15.49 -15.72
CA ASN A 149 -13.51 -15.38 -14.85
C ASN A 149 -13.69 -16.59 -13.91
N ALA A 150 -13.31 -17.80 -14.36
CA ALA A 150 -13.36 -19.00 -13.52
C ALA A 150 -12.44 -18.87 -12.29
N GLU A 151 -11.20 -18.44 -12.51
CA GLU A 151 -10.22 -18.26 -11.43
C GLU A 151 -10.63 -17.12 -10.49
N LYS A 152 -11.15 -16.01 -11.05
CA LYS A 152 -11.69 -14.90 -10.26
C LYS A 152 -12.78 -15.36 -9.30
N LEU A 153 -13.71 -16.19 -9.77
CA LEU A 153 -14.80 -16.76 -8.96
C LEU A 153 -14.26 -17.66 -7.85
N ASP A 154 -13.29 -18.52 -8.14
CA ASP A 154 -12.72 -19.44 -7.16
C ASP A 154 -11.94 -18.72 -6.06
N ILE A 155 -11.18 -17.69 -6.44
CA ILE A 155 -10.48 -16.82 -5.49
C ILE A 155 -11.47 -16.04 -4.62
N ALA A 156 -12.51 -15.45 -5.23
CA ALA A 156 -13.53 -14.70 -4.50
C ALA A 156 -14.28 -15.58 -3.48
N LYS A 157 -14.61 -16.83 -3.85
CA LYS A 157 -15.18 -17.83 -2.93
C LYS A 157 -14.27 -18.14 -1.75
N LYS A 158 -12.95 -18.31 -1.97
CA LYS A 158 -11.98 -18.56 -0.89
C LYS A 158 -11.86 -17.40 0.10
N ILE A 159 -12.02 -16.17 -0.39
CA ILE A 159 -11.99 -14.95 0.45
C ILE A 159 -13.33 -14.73 1.16
N GLY A 160 -14.43 -15.28 0.64
CA GLY A 160 -15.78 -15.05 1.15
C GLY A 160 -16.34 -13.69 0.72
N THR A 161 -16.08 -13.27 -0.52
CA THR A 161 -16.47 -11.96 -1.07
C THR A 161 -16.99 -12.14 -2.50
N LYS A 162 -17.74 -11.17 -3.02
CA LYS A 162 -18.20 -11.18 -4.42
C LYS A 162 -17.11 -10.64 -5.35
N VAL A 163 -17.00 -11.21 -6.55
CA VAL A 163 -16.08 -10.71 -7.60
C VAL A 163 -16.34 -9.23 -7.88
N GLU A 164 -17.61 -8.83 -7.96
CA GLU A 164 -18.04 -7.44 -8.19
C GLU A 164 -17.48 -6.48 -7.14
N GLU A 165 -17.45 -6.86 -5.87
CA GLU A 165 -16.93 -6.02 -4.79
C GLU A 165 -15.42 -5.85 -4.88
N ILE A 166 -14.69 -6.88 -5.31
CA ILE A 166 -13.24 -6.79 -5.51
C ILE A 166 -12.94 -5.93 -6.73
N MET A 167 -13.61 -6.19 -7.86
CA MET A 167 -13.44 -5.40 -9.07
C MET A 167 -13.82 -3.93 -8.88
N SER A 168 -14.86 -3.65 -8.09
CA SER A 168 -15.25 -2.28 -7.73
C SER A 168 -14.15 -1.57 -6.94
N ASP A 169 -13.52 -2.24 -5.97
CA ASP A 169 -12.41 -1.65 -5.19
C ASP A 169 -11.21 -1.35 -6.10
N LEU A 170 -10.84 -2.27 -7.01
CA LEU A 170 -9.75 -2.08 -7.97
C LEU A 170 -10.04 -0.92 -8.92
N TYR A 171 -11.26 -0.86 -9.45
CA TYR A 171 -11.70 0.22 -10.33
C TYR A 171 -11.70 1.58 -9.61
N GLU A 172 -12.07 1.61 -8.32
CA GLU A 172 -11.98 2.83 -7.52
C GLU A 172 -10.54 3.34 -7.43
N ILE A 173 -9.56 2.44 -7.18
CA ILE A 173 -8.14 2.79 -7.11
C ILE A 173 -7.64 3.37 -8.44
N ASP A 174 -7.95 2.70 -9.56
CA ASP A 174 -7.56 3.17 -10.90
C ASP A 174 -8.16 4.55 -11.20
N ARG A 175 -9.47 4.72 -10.91
CA ARG A 175 -10.17 5.99 -11.10
C ARG A 175 -9.55 7.12 -10.29
N LEU A 176 -9.18 6.87 -9.03
CA LEU A 176 -8.62 7.88 -8.13
C LEU A 176 -7.21 8.33 -8.56
N THR A 177 -6.46 7.47 -9.23
CA THR A 177 -5.04 7.68 -9.56
C THR A 177 -4.77 8.05 -11.02
N ALA A 178 -5.80 8.07 -11.88
CA ALA A 178 -5.71 8.40 -13.30
C ALA A 178 -5.34 9.88 -13.59
N HIS A 179 -4.15 10.34 -13.24
CA HIS A 179 -3.74 11.74 -13.41
C HIS A 179 -2.99 12.05 -14.71
N PHE A 180 -2.29 11.05 -15.26
CA PHE A 180 -1.45 11.18 -16.46
C PHE A 180 -1.88 10.17 -17.53
#